data_AF-A0A9Q8WPQ7-F1
#
_entry.id   AF-A0A9Q8WPQ7-F1
#
_cell.length_a   1.000
_cell.length_b   1.000
_cell.length_c   1.000
_cell.angle_alpha   90.00
_cell.angle_beta   90.00
_cell.angle_gamma   90.00
#
_symmetry.space_group_name_H-M   'P 1'
#
loop_
_entity.id
_entity.type
_entity.pdbx_description
1 polymer ?
#
loop_
_entity_poly.entity_id
_entity_poly.type
_entity_poly.pdbx_seq_one_letter_code
_entity_poly.pdbx_strand_id
1 'polypeptide(L)'
;MQFLKFTAAAAALLGQASAFPPGPGFGFPGGGGGPDSQPDRDGCVDSEAAYIRSYFYVGGGYVDDGSGGHIFRDQMYVEKLLPTTGVSQETPIVLIHGQAQTGSNFYNKPDGGRGWASHFVRQGFEVYIVDQTLRGRSAWMPAYGASKPSTYSAEIIQQRFTAVKEYMLWPQAVNHTQWPGTGMMGDEVFDAFYSSNVQFINNATYQQTTVQAAGAALLDKIGRPAVVLGHSQGGLMPIIIADARPELTKALILLEPTGPPFQEAVFSNKSARAYGLTDIPVTYSPEVTDPTTDLVQQTYPAKGENYVQCVLQAETPAPRQLVNLADKPILLVTSEASYHAPYDHCSVEFLLQAGCSKTEHLELGEAGFHGNGHMFFMEKNSYEIQKTLRDWIQAL
;
A
#
# COMPACT_ATOMS: atom_id res chain seq x y z
N MET A 1 17.96 22.24 60.93
CA MET A 1 16.66 22.81 60.56
C MET A 1 16.88 24.26 60.13
N GLN A 2 16.22 24.66 59.03
CA GLN A 2 16.10 26.03 58.47
C GLN A 2 17.37 26.63 57.83
N PHE A 3 17.47 26.62 56.50
CA PHE A 3 16.90 27.56 55.51
C PHE A 3 17.68 28.88 55.42
N LEU A 4 18.48 29.03 54.37
CA LEU A 4 18.75 30.31 53.73
C LEU A 4 18.88 30.10 52.21
N LYS A 5 17.88 30.58 51.47
CA LYS A 5 17.97 30.88 50.03
C LYS A 5 18.18 32.39 49.92
N PHE A 6 19.20 32.80 49.19
CA PHE A 6 19.30 34.15 48.62
C PHE A 6 19.29 34.04 47.09
N THR A 7 18.42 34.85 46.51
CA THR A 7 18.30 35.20 45.10
C THR A 7 19.44 36.11 44.64
N ALA A 8 19.94 35.90 43.43
CA ALA A 8 20.45 36.97 42.56
C ALA A 8 20.40 36.53 41.09
N ALA A 9 19.94 37.44 40.25
CA ALA A 9 19.71 37.31 38.82
C ALA A 9 20.97 37.63 37.99
N ALA A 10 21.04 37.14 36.75
CA ALA A 10 21.67 37.86 35.63
C ALA A 10 21.17 37.32 34.27
N ALA A 11 21.13 38.22 33.31
CA ALA A 11 20.38 38.15 32.05
C ALA A 11 21.08 37.39 30.90
N ALA A 12 20.21 36.86 30.03
CA ALA A 12 20.21 36.89 28.56
C ALA A 12 21.49 36.60 27.76
N LEU A 13 21.38 35.58 26.88
CA LEU A 13 21.73 35.67 25.46
C LEU A 13 20.95 34.60 24.67
N LEU A 14 19.94 35.07 23.93
CA LEU A 14 19.24 34.34 22.88
C LEU A 14 20.11 34.31 21.62
N GLY A 15 20.20 33.16 20.95
CA GLY A 15 20.93 33.06 19.69
C GLY A 15 20.80 31.71 18.99
N GLN A 16 19.78 31.60 18.14
CA GLN A 16 19.75 30.85 16.87
C GLN A 16 19.78 29.32 16.89
N ALA A 17 18.57 28.72 16.92
CA ALA A 17 18.29 27.50 16.17
C ALA A 17 17.77 27.90 14.78
N SER A 18 18.43 27.44 13.73
CA SER A 18 18.05 27.65 12.33
C SER A 18 16.73 26.94 12.03
N ALA A 19 15.74 27.73 11.63
CA ALA A 19 14.45 27.27 11.16
C ALA A 19 14.59 26.55 9.81
N PHE A 20 14.02 25.37 9.70
CA PHE A 20 13.63 24.75 8.43
C PHE A 20 12.50 25.58 7.80
N PRO A 21 12.48 25.80 6.47
CA PRO A 21 11.38 26.49 5.83
C PRO A 21 10.12 25.62 5.84
N PRO A 22 8.92 26.20 6.06
CA PRO A 22 7.66 25.47 5.96
C PRO A 22 7.40 25.07 4.51
N GLY A 23 7.09 23.80 4.28
CA GLY A 23 6.59 23.30 3.00
C GLY A 23 5.24 23.96 2.64
N PRO A 24 4.86 23.99 1.36
CA PRO A 24 3.64 24.64 0.93
C PRO A 24 2.43 23.90 1.53
N GLY A 25 1.68 24.60 2.39
CA GLY A 25 0.47 24.09 2.99
C GLY A 25 -0.60 23.79 1.92
N PHE A 26 -1.22 22.62 2.02
CA PHE A 26 -2.41 22.25 1.27
C PHE A 26 -3.56 23.21 1.63
N GLY A 27 -3.82 24.19 0.77
CA GLY A 27 -4.96 25.09 0.88
C GLY A 27 -6.19 24.46 0.22
N PHE A 28 -7.24 24.19 0.99
CA PHE A 28 -8.55 23.77 0.46
C PHE A 28 -9.32 24.98 -0.10
N PRO A 29 -9.75 24.98 -1.38
CA PRO A 29 -10.78 25.90 -1.83
C PRO A 29 -12.16 25.34 -1.45
N GLY A 30 -12.98 26.19 -0.82
CA GLY A 30 -14.37 25.87 -0.49
C GLY A 30 -15.28 25.79 -1.72
N GLY A 31 -16.13 24.75 -1.72
CA GLY A 31 -17.55 24.80 -2.10
C GLY A 31 -17.94 25.28 -3.50
N GLY A 32 -17.97 24.36 -4.47
CA GLY A 32 -18.77 24.46 -5.69
C GLY A 32 -19.43 23.10 -5.99
N GLY A 33 -20.74 23.00 -5.79
CA GLY A 33 -21.50 21.75 -5.99
C GLY A 33 -21.67 21.38 -7.46
N GLY A 34 -20.77 20.53 -7.95
CA GLY A 34 -20.99 19.70 -9.14
C GLY A 34 -21.58 18.33 -8.75
N PRO A 35 -21.91 17.45 -9.72
CA PRO A 35 -22.53 16.13 -9.49
C PRO A 35 -21.70 15.15 -8.63
N ASP A 36 -20.52 15.56 -8.16
CA ASP A 36 -19.62 14.84 -7.26
C ASP A 36 -19.87 15.11 -5.76
N SER A 37 -20.98 15.77 -5.41
CA SER A 37 -21.23 16.29 -4.06
C SER A 37 -22.11 15.44 -3.14
N GLN A 38 -22.46 14.20 -3.47
CA GLN A 38 -23.16 13.34 -2.50
C GLN A 38 -22.17 12.50 -1.70
N PRO A 39 -21.94 12.82 -0.41
CA PRO A 39 -21.44 11.82 0.52
C PRO A 39 -22.49 10.73 0.64
N ASP A 40 -22.07 9.47 0.47
CA ASP A 40 -22.88 8.26 0.68
C ASP A 40 -23.28 8.21 2.16
N ARG A 41 -24.42 8.82 2.52
CA ARG A 41 -24.79 9.00 3.93
C ARG A 41 -25.23 7.73 4.65
N ASP A 42 -25.58 6.66 3.92
CA ASP A 42 -26.25 5.50 4.51
C ASP A 42 -25.71 4.13 4.05
N GLY A 43 -24.44 4.05 3.63
CA GLY A 43 -23.79 2.75 3.39
C GLY A 43 -24.36 1.94 2.21
N CYS A 44 -25.32 2.43 1.44
CA CYS A 44 -25.81 1.78 0.23
C CYS A 44 -25.88 2.79 -0.91
N VAL A 45 -25.42 2.38 -2.10
CA VAL A 45 -25.56 3.18 -3.32
C VAL A 45 -26.81 2.73 -4.07
N ASP A 46 -27.81 3.61 -4.17
CA ASP A 46 -29.02 3.38 -5.00
C ASP A 46 -28.70 3.31 -6.51
N SER A 47 -27.49 3.72 -6.90
CA SER A 47 -26.97 3.62 -8.26
C SER A 47 -25.45 3.53 -8.27
N GLU A 48 -24.90 2.74 -9.20
CA GLU A 48 -23.45 2.56 -9.38
C GLU A 48 -22.93 3.35 -10.59
N ALA A 49 -21.62 3.60 -10.66
CA ALA A 49 -20.97 4.26 -11.79
C ALA A 49 -21.14 3.45 -13.09
N ALA A 50 -21.59 4.10 -14.16
CA ALA A 50 -21.70 3.46 -15.47
C ALA A 50 -20.33 3.37 -16.15
N TYR A 51 -19.87 2.14 -16.39
CA TYR A 51 -18.62 1.85 -17.11
C TYR A 51 -18.78 0.74 -18.15
N ILE A 52 -17.90 0.76 -19.14
CA ILE A 52 -17.69 -0.36 -20.05
C ILE A 52 -16.67 -1.28 -19.40
N ARG A 53 -17.07 -2.53 -19.15
CA ARG A 53 -16.23 -3.57 -18.55
C ARG A 53 -15.70 -4.51 -19.61
N SER A 54 -14.40 -4.78 -19.56
CA SER A 54 -13.75 -5.88 -20.28
C SER A 54 -12.77 -6.60 -19.35
N TYR A 55 -12.31 -7.78 -19.73
CA TYR A 55 -11.28 -8.49 -18.97
C TYR A 55 -10.34 -9.24 -19.91
N PHE A 56 -9.14 -9.53 -19.43
CA PHE A 56 -8.16 -10.36 -20.11
C PHE A 56 -7.17 -10.96 -19.08
N TYR A 57 -6.29 -11.83 -19.56
CA TYR A 57 -5.18 -12.36 -18.76
C TYR A 57 -3.85 -11.86 -19.32
N VAL A 58 -2.86 -11.69 -18.45
CA VAL A 58 -1.47 -11.34 -18.79
C VAL A 58 -0.49 -12.21 -18.02
N GLY A 59 0.75 -12.30 -18.52
CA GLY A 59 1.76 -13.17 -17.96
C GLY A 59 1.38 -14.65 -18.05
N GLY A 60 2.06 -15.45 -17.23
CA GLY A 60 1.91 -16.89 -17.20
C GLY A 60 2.50 -17.62 -18.40
N GLY A 61 2.46 -18.95 -18.34
CA GLY A 61 3.01 -19.81 -19.38
C GLY A 61 2.62 -21.27 -19.21
N TYR A 62 2.82 -22.04 -20.29
CA TYR A 62 2.66 -23.49 -20.25
C TYR A 62 3.83 -24.14 -19.50
N VAL A 63 3.52 -25.08 -18.62
CA VAL A 63 4.48 -25.93 -17.91
C VAL A 63 4.05 -27.39 -17.96
N ASP A 64 5.01 -28.30 -17.82
CA ASP A 64 4.76 -29.73 -17.71
C ASP A 64 3.94 -30.05 -16.44
N ASP A 65 2.96 -30.93 -16.56
CA ASP A 65 2.05 -31.32 -15.47
C ASP A 65 2.51 -32.56 -14.66
N GLY A 66 3.68 -33.12 -15.00
CA GLY A 66 4.24 -34.33 -14.41
C GLY A 66 3.59 -35.63 -14.91
N SER A 67 2.61 -35.55 -15.81
CA SER A 67 1.83 -36.67 -16.36
C SER A 67 1.95 -36.77 -17.89
N GLY A 68 2.91 -36.04 -18.49
CA GLY A 68 3.13 -35.98 -19.94
C GLY A 68 2.24 -34.96 -20.66
N GLY A 69 1.48 -34.14 -19.92
CA GLY A 69 0.68 -33.04 -20.42
C GLY A 69 1.31 -31.67 -20.11
N HIS A 70 0.58 -30.62 -20.47
CA HIS A 70 0.94 -29.23 -20.14
C HIS A 70 -0.26 -28.47 -19.61
N ILE A 71 0.00 -27.57 -18.69
CA ILE A 71 -0.98 -26.70 -18.05
C ILE A 71 -0.50 -25.25 -18.06
N PHE A 72 -1.42 -24.29 -18.01
CA PHE A 72 -1.09 -22.86 -17.96
C PHE A 72 -1.10 -22.37 -16.51
N ARG A 73 -0.03 -21.70 -16.07
CA ARG A 73 0.08 -21.16 -14.71
C ARG A 73 0.67 -19.75 -14.68
N ASP A 74 0.68 -19.15 -13.50
CA ASP A 74 1.29 -17.83 -13.19
C ASP A 74 0.68 -16.65 -13.97
N GLN A 75 -0.54 -16.83 -14.51
CA GLN A 75 -1.30 -15.78 -15.17
C GLN A 75 -1.96 -14.84 -14.17
N MET A 76 -2.11 -13.58 -14.57
CA MET A 76 -2.82 -12.54 -13.83
C MET A 76 -4.09 -12.17 -14.59
N TYR A 77 -5.24 -12.34 -13.93
CA TYR A 77 -6.52 -11.81 -14.37
C TYR A 77 -6.50 -10.28 -14.22
N VAL A 78 -6.98 -9.61 -15.25
CA VAL A 78 -7.08 -8.15 -15.28
C VAL A 78 -8.47 -7.77 -15.74
N GLU A 79 -9.17 -7.00 -14.92
CA GLU A 79 -10.41 -6.34 -15.26
C GLU A 79 -10.14 -4.90 -15.64
N LYS A 80 -10.73 -4.45 -16.75
CA LYS A 80 -10.57 -3.09 -17.27
C LYS A 80 -11.91 -2.38 -17.28
N LEU A 81 -11.95 -1.22 -16.64
CA LEU A 81 -13.11 -0.34 -16.58
C LEU A 81 -12.82 0.95 -17.35
N LEU A 82 -13.76 1.33 -18.22
CA LEU A 82 -13.73 2.59 -18.97
C LEU A 82 -14.96 3.42 -18.65
N PRO A 83 -14.82 4.75 -18.43
CA PRO A 83 -15.97 5.63 -18.28
C PRO A 83 -16.82 5.62 -19.57
N THR A 84 -18.14 5.51 -19.45
CA THR A 84 -19.06 5.53 -20.60
C THR A 84 -19.06 6.87 -21.35
N THR A 85 -18.63 7.94 -20.69
CA THR A 85 -18.46 9.29 -21.27
C THR A 85 -17.11 9.49 -21.97
N GLY A 86 -16.27 8.46 -22.02
CA GLY A 86 -14.89 8.55 -22.51
C GLY A 86 -13.88 8.85 -21.40
N VAL A 87 -12.62 8.50 -21.67
CA VAL A 87 -11.48 8.73 -20.76
C VAL A 87 -11.05 10.19 -20.88
N SER A 88 -10.98 10.91 -19.75
CA SER A 88 -10.49 12.29 -19.69
C SER A 88 -9.14 12.43 -18.97
N GLN A 89 -8.69 11.39 -18.26
CA GLN A 89 -7.37 11.34 -17.64
C GLN A 89 -6.39 10.61 -18.55
N GLU A 90 -5.25 11.25 -18.87
CA GLU A 90 -4.25 10.65 -19.75
C GLU A 90 -3.56 9.44 -19.14
N THR A 91 -3.43 9.41 -17.82
CA THR A 91 -2.71 8.36 -17.08
C THR A 91 -3.71 7.31 -16.57
N PRO A 92 -3.64 6.05 -17.04
CA PRO A 92 -4.42 4.96 -16.47
C PRO A 92 -3.92 4.59 -15.07
N ILE A 93 -4.79 3.96 -14.28
CA ILE A 93 -4.46 3.47 -12.93
C ILE A 93 -4.58 1.95 -12.86
N VAL A 94 -3.58 1.30 -12.26
CA VAL A 94 -3.58 -0.14 -11.94
C VAL A 94 -3.76 -0.31 -10.44
N LEU A 95 -4.77 -1.08 -10.02
CA LEU A 95 -5.11 -1.35 -8.62
C LEU A 95 -4.75 -2.79 -8.24
N ILE A 96 -3.88 -2.95 -7.22
CA ILE A 96 -3.34 -4.23 -6.77
C ILE A 96 -3.74 -4.49 -5.31
N HIS A 97 -4.54 -5.53 -5.08
CA HIS A 97 -5.06 -5.87 -3.75
C HIS A 97 -3.99 -6.48 -2.83
N GLY A 98 -4.29 -6.56 -1.53
CA GLY A 98 -3.43 -7.18 -0.51
C GLY A 98 -3.53 -8.72 -0.40
N GLN A 99 -2.96 -9.26 0.66
CA GLN A 99 -3.01 -10.69 0.97
C GLN A 99 -4.42 -11.11 1.42
N ALA A 100 -4.82 -12.35 1.12
CA ALA A 100 -6.15 -12.89 1.40
C ALA A 100 -7.32 -12.17 0.72
N GLN A 101 -7.03 -11.31 -0.25
CA GLN A 101 -7.99 -10.45 -0.94
C GLN A 101 -7.94 -10.69 -2.46
N THR A 102 -8.87 -10.09 -3.20
CA THR A 102 -8.90 -10.04 -4.68
C THR A 102 -9.13 -8.60 -5.15
N GLY A 103 -9.26 -8.38 -6.47
CA GLY A 103 -9.67 -7.09 -7.03
C GLY A 103 -11.00 -6.56 -6.48
N SER A 104 -11.81 -7.43 -5.85
CA SER A 104 -13.04 -7.04 -5.13
C SER A 104 -12.86 -5.90 -4.15
N ASN A 105 -11.66 -5.77 -3.58
CA ASN A 105 -11.29 -4.75 -2.60
C ASN A 105 -11.56 -3.31 -3.05
N PHE A 106 -11.52 -3.06 -4.36
CA PHE A 106 -11.64 -1.72 -4.90
C PHE A 106 -13.03 -1.43 -5.48
N TYR A 107 -13.93 -2.42 -5.55
CA TYR A 107 -15.33 -2.21 -5.93
C TYR A 107 -16.11 -1.66 -4.72
N ASN A 108 -17.32 -2.16 -4.47
CA ASN A 108 -18.14 -1.75 -3.35
C ASN A 108 -17.46 -2.10 -2.02
N LYS A 109 -17.64 -1.22 -1.04
CA LYS A 109 -17.20 -1.41 0.33
C LYS A 109 -18.07 -2.49 1.00
N PRO A 110 -17.59 -3.13 2.08
CA PRO A 110 -18.34 -4.18 2.77
C PRO A 110 -19.68 -3.73 3.36
N ASP A 111 -19.84 -2.43 3.63
CA ASP A 111 -21.11 -1.85 4.08
C ASP A 111 -22.15 -1.69 2.96
N GLY A 112 -21.74 -1.90 1.69
CA GLY A 112 -22.54 -1.67 0.48
C GLY A 112 -22.22 -0.35 -0.23
N GLY A 113 -21.41 0.51 0.39
CA GLY A 113 -21.07 1.82 -0.12
C GLY A 113 -20.17 1.75 -1.35
N ARG A 114 -20.02 2.87 -2.05
CA ARG A 114 -19.14 2.94 -3.22
C ARG A 114 -17.68 2.86 -2.80
N GLY A 115 -16.86 2.17 -3.58
CA GLY A 115 -15.40 2.19 -3.39
C GLY A 115 -14.64 2.78 -4.56
N TRP A 116 -13.31 2.66 -4.49
CA TRP A 116 -12.39 3.54 -5.22
C TRP A 116 -12.40 3.34 -6.74
N ALA A 117 -12.65 2.13 -7.24
CA ALA A 117 -12.74 1.88 -8.68
C ALA A 117 -13.82 2.75 -9.33
N SER A 118 -15.00 2.82 -8.71
CA SER A 118 -16.11 3.64 -9.19
C SER A 118 -15.81 5.14 -9.11
N HIS A 119 -15.09 5.58 -8.07
CA HIS A 119 -14.67 6.97 -7.96
C HIS A 119 -13.66 7.35 -9.05
N PHE A 120 -12.63 6.53 -9.29
CA PHE A 120 -11.67 6.77 -10.37
C PHE A 120 -12.34 6.78 -11.75
N VAL A 121 -13.24 5.82 -12.03
CA VAL A 121 -14.01 5.81 -13.28
C VAL A 121 -14.82 7.11 -13.45
N ARG A 122 -15.56 7.55 -12.42
CA ARG A 122 -16.32 8.81 -12.47
C ARG A 122 -15.43 10.03 -12.71
N GLN A 123 -14.20 9.97 -12.22
CA GLN A 123 -13.19 11.02 -12.38
C GLN A 123 -12.45 10.94 -13.73
N GLY A 124 -12.88 10.03 -14.62
CA GLY A 124 -12.41 9.95 -16.00
C GLY A 124 -11.18 9.07 -16.21
N PHE A 125 -10.77 8.30 -15.20
CA PHE A 125 -9.65 7.37 -15.32
C PHE A 125 -10.05 6.10 -16.07
N GLU A 126 -9.12 5.60 -16.89
CA GLU A 126 -9.10 4.21 -17.29
C GLU A 126 -8.51 3.38 -16.14
N VAL A 127 -9.28 2.41 -15.63
CA VAL A 127 -8.93 1.65 -14.43
C VAL A 127 -8.67 0.19 -14.78
N TYR A 128 -7.54 -0.34 -14.32
CA TYR A 128 -7.19 -1.76 -14.39
C TYR A 128 -7.16 -2.32 -12.98
N ILE A 129 -7.89 -3.40 -12.74
CA ILE A 129 -7.99 -4.06 -11.43
C ILE A 129 -7.51 -5.49 -11.61
N VAL A 130 -6.50 -5.88 -10.85
CA VAL A 130 -5.91 -7.21 -11.00
C VAL A 130 -6.37 -8.13 -9.88
N ASP A 131 -6.53 -9.41 -10.19
CA ASP A 131 -6.30 -10.45 -9.19
C ASP A 131 -4.84 -10.86 -9.33
N GLN A 132 -4.02 -10.67 -8.30
CA GLN A 132 -2.62 -11.10 -8.30
C GLN A 132 -2.51 -12.56 -8.75
N THR A 133 -1.37 -12.95 -9.32
CA THR A 133 -1.10 -14.36 -9.64
C THR A 133 -1.41 -15.24 -8.43
N LEU A 134 -1.92 -16.44 -8.66
CA LEU A 134 -2.21 -17.43 -7.61
C LEU A 134 -3.32 -16.99 -6.62
N ARG A 135 -4.23 -16.11 -7.05
CA ARG A 135 -5.34 -15.58 -6.25
C ARG A 135 -6.62 -15.43 -7.08
N GLY A 136 -7.78 -15.77 -6.51
CA GLY A 136 -9.07 -15.49 -7.14
C GLY A 136 -9.18 -16.07 -8.56
N ARG A 137 -9.41 -15.20 -9.56
CA ARG A 137 -9.55 -15.59 -10.97
C ARG A 137 -8.20 -15.89 -11.65
N SER A 138 -7.10 -15.59 -10.98
CA SER A 138 -5.73 -15.98 -11.33
C SER A 138 -5.39 -17.30 -10.62
N ALA A 139 -5.87 -18.41 -11.18
CA ALA A 139 -5.86 -19.69 -10.49
C ALA A 139 -4.47 -20.11 -9.97
N TRP A 140 -4.41 -20.48 -8.69
CA TRP A 140 -3.26 -21.15 -8.11
C TRP A 140 -3.36 -22.66 -8.33
N MET A 141 -2.23 -23.28 -8.65
CA MET A 141 -2.12 -24.73 -8.69
C MET A 141 -1.41 -25.25 -7.43
N PRO A 142 -2.03 -26.17 -6.67
CA PRO A 142 -1.39 -26.82 -5.53
C PRO A 142 -0.02 -27.42 -5.86
N ALA A 143 0.88 -27.42 -4.87
CA ALA A 143 2.29 -27.85 -4.93
C ALA A 143 3.29 -26.86 -5.54
N TYR A 144 2.85 -25.85 -6.31
CA TYR A 144 3.75 -24.83 -6.87
C TYR A 144 3.81 -23.60 -5.96
N GLY A 145 5.01 -23.28 -5.49
CA GLY A 145 5.25 -22.22 -4.50
C GLY A 145 4.87 -22.61 -3.07
N ALA A 146 3.81 -23.40 -2.87
CA ALA A 146 3.37 -23.93 -1.58
C ALA A 146 2.73 -25.32 -1.72
N SER A 147 2.77 -26.14 -0.68
CA SER A 147 2.12 -27.47 -0.67
C SER A 147 0.62 -27.42 -0.40
N LYS A 148 0.15 -26.37 0.30
CA LYS A 148 -1.25 -26.15 0.64
C LYS A 148 -1.55 -24.65 0.70
N PRO A 149 -2.81 -24.24 0.47
CA PRO A 149 -3.18 -22.85 0.63
C PRO A 149 -3.16 -22.45 2.12
N SER A 150 -3.05 -21.15 2.35
CA SER A 150 -3.21 -20.50 3.66
C SER A 150 -4.46 -19.61 3.64
N THR A 151 -5.07 -19.44 4.81
CA THR A 151 -6.24 -18.59 5.04
C THR A 151 -6.07 -17.93 6.40
N TYR A 152 -6.43 -16.65 6.52
CA TYR A 152 -6.52 -16.01 7.84
C TYR A 152 -7.79 -16.46 8.56
N SER A 153 -7.71 -16.67 9.87
CA SER A 153 -8.92 -16.87 10.67
C SER A 153 -9.65 -15.54 10.85
N ALA A 154 -10.95 -15.61 11.17
CA ALA A 154 -11.73 -14.42 11.46
C ALA A 154 -11.13 -13.61 12.62
N GLU A 155 -10.58 -14.27 13.65
CA GLU A 155 -9.91 -13.59 14.76
C GLU A 155 -8.66 -12.83 14.31
N ILE A 156 -7.87 -13.37 13.39
CA ILE A 156 -6.73 -12.64 12.81
C ILE A 156 -7.24 -11.40 12.08
N ILE A 157 -8.34 -11.53 11.34
CA ILE A 157 -8.93 -10.39 10.62
C ILE A 157 -9.41 -9.30 11.58
N GLN A 158 -10.12 -9.68 12.65
CA GLN A 158 -10.56 -8.76 13.70
C GLN A 158 -9.38 -8.06 14.38
N GLN A 159 -8.37 -8.82 14.81
CA GLN A 159 -7.21 -8.35 15.55
C GLN A 159 -6.34 -7.36 14.78
N ARG A 160 -6.25 -7.54 13.45
CA ARG A 160 -5.28 -6.83 12.63
C ARG A 160 -5.89 -5.76 11.73
N PHE A 161 -7.17 -5.87 11.39
CA PHE A 161 -7.76 -5.04 10.32
C PHE A 161 -9.07 -4.35 10.73
N THR A 162 -10.03 -5.06 11.33
CA THR A 162 -11.42 -4.56 11.42
C THR A 162 -11.85 -4.12 12.82
N ALA A 163 -11.26 -4.65 13.89
CA ALA A 163 -11.62 -4.34 15.28
C ALA A 163 -10.37 -4.08 16.14
N VAL A 164 -9.36 -3.42 15.57
CA VAL A 164 -8.01 -3.39 16.16
C VAL A 164 -7.98 -2.74 17.54
N LYS A 165 -8.87 -1.77 17.78
CA LYS A 165 -9.07 -1.09 19.07
C LYS A 165 -9.52 -2.02 20.19
N GLU A 166 -10.24 -3.10 19.87
CA GLU A 166 -10.70 -4.07 20.87
C GLU A 166 -9.56 -5.01 21.33
N TYR A 167 -8.51 -5.13 20.53
CA TYR A 167 -7.38 -6.03 20.81
C TYR A 167 -6.11 -5.32 21.25
N MET A 168 -5.92 -4.05 20.87
CA MET A 168 -4.82 -3.21 21.35
C MET A 168 -3.43 -3.85 21.18
N LEU A 169 -3.18 -4.49 20.03
CA LEU A 169 -1.91 -5.18 19.76
C LEU A 169 -0.74 -4.24 19.41
N TRP A 170 -1.02 -2.96 19.14
CA TRP A 170 -0.04 -1.89 18.97
C TRP A 170 -0.62 -0.57 19.53
N PRO A 171 0.22 0.43 19.88
CA PRO A 171 -0.23 1.62 20.61
C PRO A 171 -1.33 2.41 19.88
N GLN A 172 -1.18 2.58 18.58
CA GLN A 172 -2.06 3.41 17.75
C GLN A 172 -3.45 2.78 17.52
N ALA A 173 -3.63 1.50 17.81
CA ALA A 173 -4.90 0.80 17.64
C ALA A 173 -6.06 1.49 18.38
N VAL A 174 -5.78 2.21 19.47
CA VAL A 174 -6.76 2.98 20.26
C VAL A 174 -7.54 4.00 19.43
N ASN A 175 -6.96 4.46 18.33
CA ASN A 175 -7.55 5.50 17.47
C ASN A 175 -8.61 4.93 16.52
N HIS A 176 -8.69 3.61 16.31
CA HIS A 176 -9.56 3.04 15.27
C HIS A 176 -11.05 3.30 15.54
N THR A 177 -11.70 4.01 14.61
CA THR A 177 -13.11 4.44 14.73
C THR A 177 -13.86 4.48 13.39
N GLN A 178 -13.14 4.40 12.26
CA GLN A 178 -13.74 4.58 10.93
C GLN A 178 -14.30 3.29 10.31
N TRP A 179 -14.09 2.12 10.93
CA TRP A 179 -14.74 0.88 10.45
C TRP A 179 -16.27 1.00 10.50
N PRO A 180 -17.00 0.63 9.43
CA PRO A 180 -18.46 0.58 9.46
C PRO A 180 -18.91 -0.69 10.20
N GLY A 181 -19.66 -0.55 11.29
CA GLY A 181 -20.05 -1.67 12.16
C GLY A 181 -19.05 -1.94 13.29
N THR A 182 -19.18 -3.11 13.94
CA THR A 182 -18.33 -3.49 15.08
C THR A 182 -16.98 -4.08 14.66
N GLY A 183 -16.88 -4.56 13.42
CA GLY A 183 -15.68 -5.21 12.90
C GLY A 183 -15.42 -6.60 13.49
N MET A 184 -16.43 -7.22 14.11
CA MET A 184 -16.37 -8.56 14.71
C MET A 184 -17.35 -9.53 14.05
N MET A 185 -17.08 -10.83 14.14
CA MET A 185 -17.91 -11.93 13.64
C MET A 185 -19.37 -11.78 14.08
N GLY A 186 -20.28 -11.94 13.12
CA GLY A 186 -21.72 -11.79 13.32
C GLY A 186 -22.24 -10.36 13.10
N ASP A 187 -21.35 -9.38 12.91
CA ASP A 187 -21.69 -8.08 12.33
C ASP A 187 -21.77 -8.19 10.80
N GLU A 188 -22.84 -7.67 10.20
CA GLU A 188 -23.11 -7.84 8.77
C GLU A 188 -21.97 -7.28 7.89
N VAL A 189 -21.34 -6.18 8.30
CA VAL A 189 -20.24 -5.55 7.55
C VAL A 189 -18.98 -6.39 7.66
N PHE A 190 -18.67 -6.91 8.85
CA PHE A 190 -17.56 -7.84 9.03
C PHE A 190 -17.77 -9.14 8.24
N ASP A 191 -18.96 -9.75 8.31
CA ASP A 191 -19.25 -11.01 7.63
C ASP A 191 -19.22 -10.84 6.11
N ALA A 192 -19.70 -9.70 5.58
CA ALA A 192 -19.55 -9.33 4.18
C ALA A 192 -18.07 -9.17 3.78
N PHE A 193 -17.27 -8.49 4.61
CA PHE A 193 -15.83 -8.37 4.38
C PHE A 193 -15.12 -9.73 4.40
N TYR A 194 -15.31 -10.52 5.46
CA TYR A 194 -14.65 -11.80 5.65
C TYR A 194 -15.04 -12.83 4.59
N SER A 195 -16.30 -12.85 4.14
CA SER A 195 -16.72 -13.72 3.03
C SER A 195 -16.08 -13.38 1.68
N SER A 196 -15.58 -12.15 1.50
CA SER A 196 -14.78 -11.77 0.33
C SER A 196 -13.30 -12.20 0.40
N ASN A 197 -12.84 -12.65 1.57
CA ASN A 197 -11.46 -13.12 1.74
C ASN A 197 -11.26 -14.48 1.07
N VAL A 198 -10.09 -14.67 0.46
CA VAL A 198 -9.73 -15.89 -0.29
C VAL A 198 -8.39 -16.47 0.18
N GLN A 199 -8.15 -17.72 -0.17
CA GLN A 199 -6.88 -18.39 0.10
C GLN A 199 -5.69 -17.73 -0.63
N PHE A 200 -4.49 -17.95 -0.10
CA PHE A 200 -3.22 -17.47 -0.68
C PHE A 200 -2.08 -18.46 -0.43
N ILE A 201 -0.93 -18.28 -1.09
CA ILE A 201 0.29 -19.05 -0.82
C ILE A 201 1.18 -18.36 0.21
N ASN A 202 1.95 -19.15 0.98
CA ASN A 202 2.87 -18.65 2.01
C ASN A 202 4.33 -18.55 1.52
N ASN A 203 4.54 -18.27 0.24
CA ASN A 203 5.87 -18.11 -0.36
C ASN A 203 5.96 -16.75 -1.05
N ALA A 204 6.51 -15.77 -0.33
CA ALA A 204 6.60 -14.38 -0.76
C ALA A 204 7.47 -14.21 -2.01
N THR A 205 8.62 -14.91 -2.08
CA THR A 205 9.51 -14.89 -3.25
C THR A 205 8.77 -15.34 -4.51
N TYR A 206 8.10 -16.49 -4.47
CA TYR A 206 7.37 -17.00 -5.65
C TYR A 206 6.19 -16.09 -6.04
N GLN A 207 5.46 -15.56 -5.05
CA GLN A 207 4.39 -14.58 -5.30
C GLN A 207 4.93 -13.32 -6.00
N GLN A 208 5.99 -12.71 -5.47
CA GLN A 208 6.59 -11.50 -6.05
C GLN A 208 7.15 -11.77 -7.45
N THR A 209 7.86 -12.88 -7.68
CA THR A 209 8.41 -13.21 -9.00
C THR A 209 7.32 -13.30 -10.05
N THR A 210 6.21 -14.00 -9.75
CA THR A 210 5.12 -14.18 -10.71
C THR A 210 4.32 -12.89 -10.92
N VAL A 211 4.10 -12.10 -9.87
CA VAL A 211 3.45 -10.78 -9.98
C VAL A 211 4.30 -9.79 -10.76
N GLN A 212 5.62 -9.75 -10.56
CA GLN A 212 6.52 -8.88 -11.33
C GLN A 212 6.41 -9.18 -12.83
N ALA A 213 6.52 -10.45 -13.21
CA ALA A 213 6.46 -10.86 -14.61
C ALA A 213 5.10 -10.53 -15.25
N ALA A 214 3.99 -10.85 -14.58
CA ALA A 214 2.66 -10.58 -15.10
C ALA A 214 2.30 -9.08 -15.09
N GLY A 215 2.74 -8.34 -14.07
CA GLY A 215 2.58 -6.89 -13.98
C GLY A 215 3.39 -6.14 -15.04
N ALA A 216 4.61 -6.59 -15.35
CA ALA A 216 5.38 -6.08 -16.48
C ALA A 216 4.64 -6.31 -17.81
N ALA A 217 4.08 -7.51 -18.02
CA ALA A 217 3.26 -7.80 -19.19
C ALA A 217 1.96 -6.99 -19.26
N LEU A 218 1.38 -6.63 -18.10
CA LEU A 218 0.25 -5.69 -18.05
C LEU A 218 0.66 -4.32 -18.55
N LEU A 219 1.76 -3.76 -18.03
CA LEU A 219 2.23 -2.44 -18.46
C LEU A 219 2.59 -2.43 -19.94
N ASP A 220 3.25 -3.48 -20.46
CA ASP A 220 3.53 -3.65 -21.89
C ASP A 220 2.25 -3.63 -22.73
N LYS A 221 1.19 -4.27 -22.25
CA LYS A 221 -0.11 -4.31 -22.93
C LYS A 221 -0.86 -2.98 -22.86
N ILE A 222 -0.72 -2.22 -21.77
CA ILE A 222 -1.27 -0.87 -21.63
C ILE A 222 -0.53 0.08 -22.60
N GLY A 223 0.79 -0.10 -22.77
CA GLY A 223 1.58 0.58 -23.78
C GLY A 223 1.81 2.07 -23.53
N ARG A 224 1.46 2.57 -22.34
CA ARG A 224 1.69 3.95 -21.90
C ARG A 224 1.92 4.02 -20.39
N PRO A 225 2.62 5.05 -19.87
CA PRO A 225 2.87 5.19 -18.44
C PRO A 225 1.60 5.14 -17.60
N ALA A 226 1.59 4.30 -16.56
CA ALA A 226 0.46 4.14 -15.65
C ALA A 226 0.84 4.51 -14.21
N VAL A 227 -0.15 4.93 -13.40
CA VAL A 227 -0.01 4.93 -11.94
C VAL A 227 -0.27 3.52 -11.43
N VAL A 228 0.67 2.97 -10.67
CA VAL A 228 0.53 1.62 -10.09
C VAL A 228 0.31 1.77 -8.59
N LEU A 229 -0.89 1.40 -8.14
CA LEU A 229 -1.33 1.51 -6.76
C LEU A 229 -1.49 0.11 -6.15
N GLY A 230 -0.85 -0.11 -5.01
CA GLY A 230 -0.93 -1.39 -4.29
C GLY A 230 -1.26 -1.21 -2.81
N HIS A 231 -1.93 -2.20 -2.21
CA HIS A 231 -2.28 -2.21 -0.79
C HIS A 231 -1.65 -3.39 -0.03
N SER A 232 -1.14 -3.17 1.18
CA SER A 232 -0.63 -4.23 2.07
C SER A 232 0.47 -5.06 1.41
N GLN A 233 0.33 -6.40 1.36
CA GLN A 233 1.19 -7.26 0.52
C GLN A 233 1.30 -6.76 -0.93
N GLY A 234 0.19 -6.29 -1.50
CA GLY A 234 0.13 -5.71 -2.83
C GLY A 234 0.87 -4.37 -2.93
N GLY A 235 1.08 -3.66 -1.83
CA GLY A 235 1.79 -2.38 -1.78
C GLY A 235 3.27 -2.48 -2.13
N LEU A 236 3.88 -3.66 -2.05
CA LEU A 236 5.25 -3.90 -2.51
C LEU A 236 5.32 -4.16 -4.03
N MET A 237 4.21 -4.59 -4.63
CA MET A 237 4.17 -5.01 -6.04
C MET A 237 4.42 -3.87 -7.03
N PRO A 238 3.95 -2.62 -6.78
CA PRO A 238 4.35 -1.47 -7.59
C PRO A 238 5.87 -1.30 -7.72
N ILE A 239 6.64 -1.56 -6.65
CA ILE A 239 8.11 -1.41 -6.64
C ILE A 239 8.75 -2.38 -7.64
N ILE A 240 8.43 -3.68 -7.55
CA ILE A 240 9.03 -4.69 -8.43
C ILE A 240 8.55 -4.57 -9.89
N ILE A 241 7.30 -4.13 -10.11
CA ILE A 241 6.76 -3.90 -11.45
C ILE A 241 7.42 -2.67 -12.08
N ALA A 242 7.56 -1.59 -11.32
CA ALA A 242 8.21 -0.36 -11.77
C ALA A 242 9.70 -0.59 -12.07
N ASP A 243 10.39 -1.38 -11.25
CA ASP A 243 11.78 -1.78 -11.52
C ASP A 243 11.91 -2.55 -12.85
N ALA A 244 10.94 -3.41 -13.19
CA ALA A 244 10.94 -4.17 -14.44
C ALA A 244 10.49 -3.33 -15.66
N ARG A 245 9.68 -2.28 -15.45
CA ARG A 245 9.13 -1.41 -16.50
C ARG A 245 9.13 0.07 -16.07
N PRO A 246 10.31 0.69 -15.89
CA PRO A 246 10.40 2.05 -15.38
C PRO A 246 9.79 3.07 -16.34
N GLU A 247 9.93 2.86 -17.65
CA GLU A 247 9.39 3.78 -18.68
C GLU A 247 7.87 3.70 -18.84
N LEU A 248 7.23 2.60 -18.40
CA LEU A 248 5.77 2.43 -18.44
C LEU A 248 5.13 2.66 -17.07
N THR A 249 5.90 3.15 -16.11
CA THR A 249 5.41 3.51 -14.78
C THR A 249 5.54 5.03 -14.59
N LYS A 250 4.40 5.72 -14.49
CA LYS A 250 4.35 7.16 -14.25
C LYS A 250 4.65 7.49 -12.79
N ALA A 251 4.04 6.75 -11.85
CA ALA A 251 4.21 6.93 -10.41
C ALA A 251 3.69 5.72 -9.63
N LEU A 252 4.08 5.63 -8.35
CA LEU A 252 3.70 4.55 -7.44
C LEU A 252 2.88 5.11 -6.27
N ILE A 253 1.81 4.41 -5.90
CA ILE A 253 1.06 4.68 -4.66
C ILE A 253 1.06 3.41 -3.80
N LEU A 254 1.69 3.50 -2.63
CA LEU A 254 1.90 2.38 -1.71
C LEU A 254 0.99 2.58 -0.49
N LEU A 255 -0.15 1.90 -0.48
CA LEU A 255 -1.09 1.95 0.63
C LEU A 255 -0.65 0.93 1.68
N GLU A 256 0.03 1.41 2.72
CA GLU A 256 0.55 0.57 3.81
C GLU A 256 1.26 -0.69 3.27
N PRO A 257 2.36 -0.53 2.51
CA PRO A 257 3.06 -1.67 1.92
C PRO A 257 3.65 -2.56 3.01
N THR A 258 3.60 -3.89 2.83
CA THR A 258 4.23 -4.83 3.77
C THR A 258 5.68 -4.44 4.07
N GLY A 259 6.00 -4.25 5.34
CA GLY A 259 7.35 -3.90 5.79
C GLY A 259 7.54 -4.27 7.27
N PRO A 260 8.47 -3.61 7.98
CA PRO A 260 9.47 -2.66 7.48
C PRO A 260 10.60 -3.34 6.69
N PRO A 261 11.57 -2.59 6.13
CA PRO A 261 12.68 -3.18 5.41
C PRO A 261 13.49 -4.20 6.23
N PHE A 262 14.00 -5.25 5.59
CA PHE A 262 14.89 -6.30 6.12
C PHE A 262 14.39 -7.17 7.31
N GLN A 263 13.41 -6.69 8.08
CA GLN A 263 12.97 -7.36 9.31
C GLN A 263 11.49 -7.08 9.59
N GLU A 264 10.77 -8.06 10.11
CA GLU A 264 9.45 -7.86 10.71
C GLU A 264 9.57 -7.03 12.00
N ALA A 265 8.51 -6.30 12.37
CA ALA A 265 8.53 -5.47 13.59
C ALA A 265 7.33 -5.65 14.54
N VAL A 266 6.10 -5.74 14.03
CA VAL A 266 4.90 -5.69 14.91
C VAL A 266 4.48 -7.08 15.38
N PHE A 267 4.39 -8.05 14.46
CA PHE A 267 3.91 -9.41 14.78
C PHE A 267 5.04 -10.45 14.83
N SER A 268 6.27 -10.05 14.52
CA SER A 268 7.47 -10.88 14.56
C SER A 268 8.70 -9.97 14.51
N ASN A 269 9.88 -10.56 14.74
CA ASN A 269 11.20 -9.92 14.59
C ASN A 269 12.09 -10.71 13.62
N LYS A 270 11.52 -11.58 12.78
CA LYS A 270 12.26 -12.39 11.82
C LYS A 270 12.81 -11.52 10.70
N SER A 271 13.99 -11.87 10.18
CA SER A 271 14.49 -11.34 8.92
C SER A 271 13.52 -11.67 7.79
N ALA A 272 13.33 -10.71 6.89
CA ALA A 272 12.44 -10.79 5.74
C ALA A 272 12.93 -9.81 4.66
N ARG A 273 12.40 -9.87 3.43
CA ARG A 273 12.69 -8.87 2.39
C ARG A 273 14.19 -8.62 2.20
N ALA A 274 14.88 -9.65 1.69
CA ALA A 274 16.33 -9.65 1.57
C ALA A 274 16.88 -8.43 0.79
N TYR A 275 16.10 -7.82 -0.10
CA TYR A 275 16.50 -6.68 -0.93
C TYR A 275 15.95 -5.35 -0.39
N GLY A 276 15.79 -5.23 0.93
CA GLY A 276 15.25 -4.05 1.60
C GLY A 276 13.74 -4.14 1.73
N LEU A 277 13.01 -3.75 0.69
CA LEU A 277 11.54 -3.81 0.67
C LEU A 277 10.98 -5.07 0.01
N THR A 278 11.79 -5.81 -0.75
CA THR A 278 11.34 -6.94 -1.57
C THR A 278 12.06 -8.24 -1.21
N ASP A 279 11.41 -9.37 -1.46
CA ASP A 279 11.98 -10.71 -1.30
C ASP A 279 12.67 -11.23 -2.58
N ILE A 280 12.47 -10.53 -3.70
CA ILE A 280 13.12 -10.78 -4.98
C ILE A 280 14.09 -9.64 -5.33
N PRO A 281 15.12 -9.90 -6.18
CA PRO A 281 16.02 -8.86 -6.65
C PRO A 281 15.29 -7.67 -7.30
N VAL A 282 15.82 -6.48 -7.03
CA VAL A 282 15.50 -5.22 -7.73
C VAL A 282 16.81 -4.54 -8.13
N THR A 283 16.76 -3.63 -9.11
CA THR A 283 17.96 -3.09 -9.73
C THR A 283 18.64 -2.03 -8.85
N TYR A 284 19.77 -2.41 -8.25
CA TYR A 284 20.63 -1.53 -7.45
C TYR A 284 21.84 -1.03 -8.23
N SER A 285 22.33 0.17 -7.88
CA SER A 285 23.67 0.64 -8.20
C SER A 285 24.38 1.14 -6.93
N PRO A 286 25.57 0.62 -6.59
CA PRO A 286 26.23 -0.52 -7.23
C PRO A 286 25.39 -1.81 -7.19
N GLU A 287 25.62 -2.73 -8.12
CA GLU A 287 24.84 -3.97 -8.28
C GLU A 287 24.89 -4.89 -7.05
N VAL A 288 23.73 -5.36 -6.58
CA VAL A 288 23.61 -6.35 -5.51
C VAL A 288 23.61 -7.75 -6.12
N THR A 289 24.69 -8.49 -5.92
CA THR A 289 24.81 -9.91 -6.33
C THR A 289 24.40 -10.84 -5.19
N ASP A 290 24.75 -10.50 -3.96
CA ASP A 290 24.35 -11.21 -2.75
C ASP A 290 23.81 -10.23 -1.70
N PRO A 291 22.49 -10.18 -1.46
CA PRO A 291 21.90 -9.21 -0.54
C PRO A 291 22.39 -9.38 0.91
N THR A 292 22.91 -10.55 1.29
CA THR A 292 23.38 -10.78 2.67
C THR A 292 24.73 -10.11 2.96
N THR A 293 25.50 -9.80 1.92
CA THR A 293 26.83 -9.18 2.03
C THR A 293 26.87 -7.79 1.42
N ASP A 294 26.14 -7.56 0.33
CA ASP A 294 26.14 -6.31 -0.41
C ASP A 294 25.28 -5.21 0.22
N LEU A 295 24.18 -5.59 0.89
CA LEU A 295 23.31 -4.67 1.62
C LEU A 295 23.67 -4.73 3.10
N VAL A 296 24.73 -4.00 3.48
CA VAL A 296 25.14 -3.87 4.88
C VAL A 296 24.03 -3.17 5.65
N GLN A 297 23.53 -3.79 6.71
CA GLN A 297 22.39 -3.29 7.48
C GLN A 297 22.84 -2.57 8.75
N GLN A 298 22.07 -1.56 9.16
CA GLN A 298 22.25 -0.85 10.42
C GLN A 298 20.88 -0.60 11.07
N THR A 299 20.83 -0.74 12.40
CA THR A 299 19.63 -0.40 13.18
C THR A 299 19.68 1.07 13.61
N TYR A 300 18.62 1.79 13.29
CA TYR A 300 18.38 3.18 13.67
C TYR A 300 17.31 3.24 14.77
N PRO A 301 17.47 4.12 15.77
CA PRO A 301 16.51 4.26 16.86
C PRO A 301 15.14 4.70 16.34
N ALA A 302 14.07 4.30 17.05
CA ALA A 302 12.71 4.70 16.75
C ALA A 302 12.54 6.24 16.80
N LYS A 303 11.66 6.80 15.96
CA LYS A 303 11.34 8.25 15.96
C LYS A 303 10.56 8.73 17.19
N GLY A 304 10.13 7.82 18.07
CA GLY A 304 9.42 8.12 19.31
C GLY A 304 8.89 6.87 20.02
N GLU A 305 8.22 7.07 21.15
CA GLU A 305 7.75 6.00 22.06
C GLU A 305 6.82 4.97 21.40
N ASN A 306 6.02 5.39 20.42
CA ASN A 306 5.05 4.54 19.72
C ASN A 306 5.54 4.00 18.37
N TYR A 307 6.84 4.15 18.08
CA TYR A 307 7.45 3.75 16.83
C TYR A 307 8.46 2.62 17.05
N VAL A 308 8.71 1.84 16.00
CA VAL A 308 9.73 0.80 16.04
C VAL A 308 11.08 1.34 15.58
N GLN A 309 12.15 0.66 15.95
CA GLN A 309 13.47 0.87 15.35
C GLN A 309 13.47 0.46 13.88
N CYS A 310 14.24 1.15 13.04
CA CYS A 310 14.36 0.83 11.63
C CYS A 310 15.63 0.02 11.37
N VAL A 311 15.54 -1.07 10.63
CA VAL A 311 16.71 -1.72 10.01
C VAL A 311 16.80 -1.22 8.58
N LEU A 312 17.84 -0.45 8.28
CA LEU A 312 18.08 0.19 6.97
C LEU A 312 19.47 -0.19 6.45
N GLN A 313 19.88 0.35 5.30
CA GLN A 313 21.27 0.22 4.86
C GLN A 313 22.17 1.01 5.82
N ALA A 314 23.39 0.53 6.06
CA ALA A 314 24.40 1.25 6.82
C ALA A 314 24.90 2.47 6.03
N GLU A 315 25.43 3.48 6.74
CA GLU A 315 26.04 4.65 6.10
C GLU A 315 27.39 4.34 5.45
N THR A 316 28.07 3.30 5.92
CA THR A 316 29.37 2.83 5.39
C THR A 316 29.33 1.32 5.20
N PRO A 317 29.52 0.80 3.96
CA PRO A 317 29.67 1.54 2.70
C PRO A 317 28.44 2.38 2.37
N ALA A 318 28.59 3.35 1.44
CA ALA A 318 27.47 4.20 1.03
C ALA A 318 26.27 3.35 0.59
N PRO A 319 25.03 3.72 0.99
CA PRO A 319 23.83 2.98 0.59
C PRO A 319 23.71 2.81 -0.91
N ARG A 320 23.27 1.63 -1.34
CA ARG A 320 23.01 1.31 -2.75
C ARG A 320 21.70 1.94 -3.20
N GLN A 321 21.68 2.34 -4.46
CA GLN A 321 20.63 3.18 -5.04
C GLN A 321 19.71 2.34 -5.95
N LEU A 322 18.39 2.48 -5.81
CA LEU A 322 17.37 1.84 -6.64
C LEU A 322 17.21 2.61 -7.97
N VAL A 323 18.11 2.36 -8.91
CA VAL A 323 18.29 3.22 -10.09
C VAL A 323 17.08 3.31 -11.02
N ASN A 324 16.24 2.27 -11.09
CA ASN A 324 15.02 2.29 -11.91
C ASN A 324 13.84 3.01 -11.24
N LEU A 325 13.98 3.34 -9.94
CA LEU A 325 12.94 4.00 -9.15
C LEU A 325 13.34 5.42 -8.74
N ALA A 326 14.61 5.78 -8.87
CA ALA A 326 15.19 7.02 -8.36
C ALA A 326 14.47 8.30 -8.82
N ASP A 327 13.93 8.30 -10.06
CA ASP A 327 13.23 9.44 -10.67
C ASP A 327 11.71 9.44 -10.44
N LYS A 328 11.16 8.33 -9.91
CA LYS A 328 9.71 8.10 -9.81
C LYS A 328 9.10 8.86 -8.63
N PRO A 329 7.98 9.56 -8.82
CA PRO A 329 7.12 9.97 -7.72
C PRO A 329 6.57 8.73 -7.00
N ILE A 330 6.75 8.67 -5.68
CA ILE A 330 6.28 7.57 -4.84
C ILE A 330 5.50 8.17 -3.68
N LEU A 331 4.22 7.85 -3.56
CA LEU A 331 3.41 8.22 -2.40
C LEU A 331 3.19 6.99 -1.51
N LEU A 332 3.75 7.00 -0.31
CA LEU A 332 3.42 6.03 0.72
C LEU A 332 2.34 6.61 1.63
N VAL A 333 1.25 5.86 1.85
CA VAL A 333 0.11 6.30 2.67
C VAL A 333 -0.01 5.40 3.89
N THR A 334 -0.08 6.01 5.08
CA THR A 334 -0.20 5.30 6.37
C THR A 334 -1.38 5.84 7.16
N SER A 335 -2.21 4.93 7.66
CA SER A 335 -3.39 5.25 8.47
C SER A 335 -3.03 5.42 9.94
N GLU A 336 -3.80 6.26 10.64
CA GLU A 336 -3.52 6.62 12.04
C GLU A 336 -3.57 5.44 13.00
N ALA A 337 -4.48 4.47 12.80
CA ALA A 337 -4.71 3.36 13.72
C ALA A 337 -4.19 2.00 13.22
N SER A 338 -3.58 1.94 12.04
CA SER A 338 -3.06 0.69 11.48
C SER A 338 -1.83 0.18 12.22
N TYR A 339 -1.58 -1.14 12.14
CA TYR A 339 -0.32 -1.74 12.60
C TYR A 339 0.88 -1.32 11.75
N HIS A 340 0.66 -0.60 10.66
CA HIS A 340 1.69 0.05 9.86
C HIS A 340 2.20 1.36 10.47
N ALA A 341 1.37 2.06 11.25
CA ALA A 341 1.73 3.34 11.88
C ALA A 341 3.05 3.31 12.66
N PRO A 342 3.38 2.23 13.42
CA PRO A 342 4.67 2.14 14.10
C PRO A 342 5.91 2.12 13.18
N TYR A 343 5.80 1.69 11.91
CA TYR A 343 6.98 1.33 11.11
C TYR A 343 7.04 1.84 9.67
N ASP A 344 5.93 2.31 9.07
CA ASP A 344 5.95 2.70 7.65
C ASP A 344 6.95 3.84 7.36
N HIS A 345 7.25 4.69 8.35
CA HIS A 345 8.34 5.67 8.26
C HIS A 345 9.70 5.01 7.92
N CYS A 346 9.98 3.81 8.40
CA CYS A 346 11.20 3.08 8.02
C CYS A 346 11.23 2.71 6.53
N SER A 347 10.07 2.41 5.93
CA SER A 347 9.98 2.13 4.49
C SER A 347 10.24 3.40 3.66
N VAL A 348 9.76 4.55 4.13
CA VAL A 348 10.03 5.87 3.51
C VAL A 348 11.51 6.21 3.61
N GLU A 349 12.09 6.12 4.81
CA GLU A 349 13.52 6.39 5.03
C GLU A 349 14.40 5.47 4.18
N PHE A 350 14.03 4.20 4.01
CA PHE A 350 14.74 3.30 3.12
C PHE A 350 14.70 3.76 1.65
N LEU A 351 13.52 4.14 1.15
CA LEU A 351 13.39 4.62 -0.23
C LEU A 351 14.21 5.88 -0.47
N LEU A 352 14.17 6.83 0.47
CA LEU A 352 14.98 8.05 0.42
C LEU A 352 16.48 7.73 0.44
N GLN A 353 16.90 6.85 1.35
CA GLN A 353 18.29 6.38 1.46
C GLN A 353 18.76 5.67 0.18
N ALA A 354 17.86 4.94 -0.48
CA ALA A 354 18.10 4.24 -1.74
C ALA A 354 17.91 5.14 -2.98
N GLY A 355 17.86 6.46 -2.84
CA GLY A 355 17.90 7.41 -3.95
C GLY A 355 16.55 7.78 -4.56
N CYS A 356 15.44 7.26 -4.02
CA CYS A 356 14.08 7.61 -4.45
C CYS A 356 13.68 8.97 -3.85
N SER A 357 14.35 10.03 -4.29
CA SER A 357 14.28 11.38 -3.71
C SER A 357 12.91 12.06 -3.77
N LYS A 358 11.99 11.56 -4.60
CA LYS A 358 10.60 12.04 -4.74
C LYS A 358 9.59 11.19 -3.95
N THR A 359 10.06 10.48 -2.92
CA THR A 359 9.18 9.74 -2.03
C THR A 359 8.51 10.71 -1.06
N GLU A 360 7.18 10.70 -1.04
CA GLU A 360 6.34 11.44 -0.12
C GLU A 360 5.64 10.48 0.86
N HIS A 361 5.49 10.90 2.11
CA HIS A 361 4.77 10.15 3.14
C HIS A 361 3.49 10.89 3.53
N LEU A 362 2.34 10.33 3.17
CA LEU A 362 1.04 10.80 3.64
C LEU A 362 0.63 10.02 4.88
N GLU A 363 1.00 10.56 6.05
CA GLU A 363 0.47 10.12 7.35
C GLU A 363 -0.95 10.69 7.52
N LEU A 364 -1.98 9.84 7.40
CA LEU A 364 -3.39 10.28 7.35
C LEU A 364 -3.81 11.06 8.59
N GLY A 365 -3.34 10.68 9.78
CA GLY A 365 -3.63 11.41 11.03
C GLY A 365 -3.09 12.85 11.01
N GLU A 366 -1.87 13.05 10.51
CA GLU A 366 -1.26 14.39 10.35
C GLU A 366 -1.95 15.22 9.26
N ALA A 367 -2.51 14.55 8.25
CA ALA A 367 -3.32 15.17 7.20
C ALA A 367 -4.78 15.45 7.63
N GLY A 368 -5.15 15.18 8.89
CA GLY A 368 -6.48 15.44 9.45
C GLY A 368 -7.52 14.33 9.20
N PHE A 369 -7.12 13.18 8.67
CA PHE A 369 -7.95 11.99 8.53
C PHE A 369 -7.74 11.07 9.74
N HIS A 370 -8.61 11.23 10.74
CA HIS A 370 -8.48 10.50 12.00
C HIS A 370 -9.31 9.21 12.05
N GLY A 371 -8.75 8.24 12.75
CA GLY A 371 -9.41 7.01 13.16
C GLY A 371 -9.42 5.88 12.14
N ASN A 372 -8.66 6.05 11.05
CA ASN A 372 -8.56 5.05 10.00
C ASN A 372 -7.66 3.87 10.37
N GLY A 373 -8.11 2.65 10.10
CA GLY A 373 -7.31 1.42 10.20
C GLY A 373 -6.71 0.99 8.85
N HIS A 374 -6.17 -0.23 8.80
CA HIS A 374 -5.46 -0.77 7.63
C HIS A 374 -6.30 -0.82 6.34
N MET A 375 -7.62 -0.90 6.49
CA MET A 375 -8.58 -1.00 5.39
C MET A 375 -9.23 0.35 5.08
N PHE A 376 -8.51 1.47 5.25
CA PHE A 376 -9.05 2.84 5.15
C PHE A 376 -9.78 3.18 3.84
N PHE A 377 -9.50 2.47 2.75
CA PHE A 377 -10.23 2.59 1.48
C PHE A 377 -11.62 1.93 1.49
N MET A 378 -11.94 1.16 2.53
CA MET A 378 -13.25 0.55 2.81
C MET A 378 -13.98 1.22 3.99
N GLU A 379 -13.34 2.18 4.66
CA GLU A 379 -13.88 2.80 5.87
C GLU A 379 -14.78 4.01 5.55
N LYS A 380 -15.44 4.56 6.58
CA LYS A 380 -16.49 5.58 6.43
C LYS A 380 -16.05 6.81 5.61
N ASN A 381 -14.83 7.31 5.86
CA ASN A 381 -14.23 8.48 5.20
C ASN A 381 -13.29 8.10 4.02
N SER A 382 -13.46 6.91 3.45
CA SER A 382 -12.64 6.40 2.34
C SER A 382 -12.65 7.29 1.10
N TYR A 383 -13.76 7.99 0.82
CA TYR A 383 -13.86 8.87 -0.35
C TYR A 383 -12.99 10.12 -0.18
N GLU A 384 -12.95 10.70 1.02
CA GLU A 384 -12.13 11.86 1.35
C GLU A 384 -10.65 11.54 1.17
N ILE A 385 -10.22 10.37 1.60
CA ILE A 385 -8.85 9.88 1.36
C ILE A 385 -8.62 9.70 -0.14
N GLN A 386 -9.52 9.02 -0.86
CA GLN A 386 -9.39 8.80 -2.31
C GLN A 386 -9.23 10.11 -3.09
N LYS A 387 -9.95 11.16 -2.71
CA LYS A 387 -9.84 12.49 -3.33
C LYS A 387 -8.43 13.04 -3.19
N THR A 388 -7.81 12.93 -2.02
CA THR A 388 -6.41 13.33 -1.80
C THR A 388 -5.46 12.60 -2.74
N LEU A 389 -5.67 11.29 -2.94
CA LEU A 389 -4.84 10.49 -3.85
C LEU A 389 -5.06 10.91 -5.31
N ARG A 390 -6.30 11.16 -5.72
CA ARG A 390 -6.60 11.69 -7.06
C ARG A 390 -5.91 13.04 -7.28
N ASP A 391 -6.00 13.96 -6.31
CA ASP A 391 -5.43 15.30 -6.43
C ASP A 391 -3.90 15.22 -6.52
N TRP A 392 -3.27 14.30 -5.77
CA TRP A 392 -1.86 13.97 -5.93
C TRP A 392 -1.53 13.45 -7.34
N ILE A 393 -2.32 12.51 -7.88
CA ILE A 393 -2.14 12.00 -9.25
C ILE A 393 -2.24 13.11 -10.30
N GLN A 394 -3.18 14.05 -10.14
CA GLN A 394 -3.39 15.16 -11.07
C GLN A 394 -2.29 16.23 -11.03
N ALA A 395 -1.46 16.24 -9.98
CA ALA A 395 -0.34 17.15 -9.83
C ALA A 395 0.98 16.63 -10.47
N LEU A 396 1.00 15.39 -10.97
CA LEU A 396 2.15 14.74 -11.64
C LEU A 396 2.29 15.10 -13.13
#